data_AF-A0A9P4R424-F1
#
_entry.id   AF-A0A9P4R424-F1
#
_cell.length_a   1.000
_cell.length_b   1.000
_cell.length_c   1.000
_cell.angle_alpha   90.00
_cell.angle_beta   90.00
_cell.angle_gamma   90.00
#
_symmetry.space_group_name_H-M   'P 1'
#
loop_
_entity.id
_entity.type
_entity.pdbx_description
1 polymer ?
#
loop_
_entity_poly.entity_id
_entity_poly.type
_entity_poly.pdbx_seq_one_letter_code
_entity_poly.pdbx_strand_id
1 'polypeptide(L)'
;MLAILALGGAAVPISPALPVEEAAFFINRSRAALVLVSTLDLEKCCKLEERIARSNEHFRAVPIGPCTLTPALSPTDIHISSDRALEENGPSVVIFTSGTTGPPKGAVMRRSFVFDCALSVADHYQLAEDDVMLHVLPVHHATGVGINFFPFLISGSRIEFRSGGFDEAWMWLRWKEGAVNPRRRLTFFSGVPTIYMRMRRHYQHKLAKLPSDELSKYIAGARQFRACLCGTSALPQPLNDFWTTLMQRRIVQRYGATEFGAVFKVHLNDTETPDGSVGELVHGIDLKLSDGDKGEILVKSPVCDVRAPQSQSAEIFQHMFSKYLYDPEATAAAHDSDGYFRTGDIARKEGKYYFIVGRASLDIIKSGGYKISAGNHEHILTIEDLRRDLRNRLAGYKLPTLLRVADGELPKTVTGKVQKKILGPRFFPFNYGAYAEVQQWIQTREVAKL
;
A
#
# COMPACT_ATOMS: atom_id res chain seq x y z
N MET A 1 7.40 -2.34 -15.62
CA MET A 1 5.93 -2.42 -15.50
C MET A 1 5.24 -1.88 -16.76
N LEU A 2 5.39 -0.61 -17.12
CA LEU A 2 4.76 -0.03 -18.32
C LEU A 2 5.02 -0.83 -19.61
N ALA A 3 6.28 -1.23 -19.85
CA ALA A 3 6.63 -2.09 -20.99
C ALA A 3 5.88 -3.44 -21.01
N ILE A 4 5.69 -4.08 -19.85
CA ILE A 4 4.94 -5.34 -19.74
C ILE A 4 3.47 -5.12 -20.15
N LEU A 5 2.87 -4.03 -19.66
CA LEU A 5 1.47 -3.69 -19.95
C LEU A 5 1.25 -3.37 -21.43
N ALA A 6 2.16 -2.58 -22.02
CA ALA A 6 2.15 -2.23 -23.45
C ALA A 6 2.30 -3.47 -24.34
N LEU A 7 3.06 -4.48 -23.88
CA LEU A 7 3.22 -5.76 -24.56
C LEU A 7 2.03 -6.72 -24.38
N GLY A 8 0.93 -6.31 -23.76
CA GLY A 8 -0.21 -7.21 -23.52
C GLY A 8 -0.04 -8.13 -22.30
N GLY A 9 1.11 -8.09 -21.61
CA GLY A 9 1.38 -8.90 -20.42
C GLY A 9 0.72 -8.34 -19.15
N ALA A 10 0.70 -9.17 -18.10
CA ALA A 10 0.32 -8.76 -16.75
C ALA A 10 1.56 -8.64 -15.85
N ALA A 11 1.69 -7.52 -15.15
CA ALA A 11 2.79 -7.26 -14.23
C ALA A 11 2.48 -7.78 -12.82
N VAL A 12 3.43 -8.52 -12.24
CA VAL A 12 3.36 -9.00 -10.85
C VAL A 12 4.45 -8.32 -10.04
N PRO A 13 4.23 -7.10 -9.53
CA PRO A 13 5.23 -6.42 -8.72
C PRO A 13 5.43 -7.15 -7.39
N ILE A 14 6.68 -7.48 -7.07
CA ILE A 14 7.08 -8.07 -5.78
C ILE A 14 8.17 -7.21 -5.12
N SER A 15 8.36 -7.36 -3.81
CA SER A 15 9.33 -6.55 -3.08
C SER A 15 10.77 -6.98 -3.39
N PRO A 16 11.70 -6.03 -3.66
CA PRO A 16 13.11 -6.36 -3.79
C PRO A 16 13.72 -6.88 -2.47
N ALA A 17 13.03 -6.70 -1.34
CA ALA A 17 13.47 -7.22 -0.04
C ALA A 17 13.12 -8.70 0.21
N LEU A 18 12.38 -9.38 -0.68
CA LEU A 18 12.02 -10.78 -0.49
C LEU A 18 13.24 -11.70 -0.60
N PRO A 19 13.44 -12.69 0.29
CA PRO A 19 14.39 -13.77 0.04
C PRO A 19 14.09 -14.53 -1.25
N VAL A 20 15.07 -15.25 -1.79
CA VAL A 20 14.93 -16.02 -3.04
C VAL A 20 13.77 -17.03 -2.96
N GLU A 21 13.63 -17.77 -1.86
CA GLU A 21 12.54 -18.75 -1.69
C GLU A 21 11.15 -18.09 -1.63
N GLU A 22 11.03 -16.95 -0.95
CA GLU A 22 9.77 -16.22 -0.89
C GLU A 22 9.42 -15.60 -2.25
N ALA A 23 10.41 -15.10 -2.99
CA ALA A 23 10.22 -14.63 -4.36
C ALA A 23 9.80 -15.76 -5.31
N ALA A 24 10.41 -16.95 -5.17
CA ALA A 24 10.10 -18.12 -5.96
C ALA A 24 8.65 -18.60 -5.76
N PHE A 25 8.11 -18.49 -4.54
CA PHE A 25 6.70 -18.73 -4.27
C PHE A 25 5.79 -17.87 -5.16
N PHE A 26 6.04 -16.55 -5.25
CA PHE A 26 5.21 -15.65 -6.06
C PHE A 26 5.34 -15.91 -7.56
N ILE A 27 6.55 -16.22 -8.04
CA ILE A 27 6.80 -16.58 -9.45
C ILE A 27 6.03 -17.84 -9.82
N ASN A 28 6.14 -18.89 -9.02
CA ASN A 28 5.43 -20.15 -9.25
C ASN A 28 3.91 -19.98 -9.15
N ARG A 29 3.44 -19.24 -8.12
CA ARG A 29 2.01 -18.99 -7.93
C ARG A 29 1.41 -18.16 -9.07
N SER A 30 2.18 -17.23 -9.63
CA SER A 30 1.75 -16.42 -10.77
C SER A 30 1.96 -17.10 -12.13
N ARG A 31 2.71 -18.21 -12.17
CA ARG A 31 3.18 -18.85 -13.41
C ARG A 31 3.88 -17.83 -14.32
N ALA A 32 4.71 -16.98 -13.74
CA ALA A 32 5.37 -15.91 -14.48
C ALA A 32 6.30 -16.49 -15.57
N ALA A 33 6.23 -15.93 -16.77
CA ALA A 33 7.08 -16.33 -17.90
C ALA A 33 8.55 -15.88 -17.70
N LEU A 34 8.74 -14.72 -17.09
CA LEU A 34 10.05 -14.15 -16.77
C LEU A 34 9.95 -13.24 -15.54
N VAL A 35 11.11 -12.88 -14.98
CA VAL A 35 11.21 -11.82 -13.96
C VAL A 35 12.17 -10.74 -14.44
N LEU A 36 11.81 -9.47 -14.22
CA LEU A 36 12.71 -8.34 -14.44
C LEU A 36 13.40 -8.00 -13.12
N VAL A 37 14.73 -7.96 -13.11
CA VAL A 37 15.53 -7.71 -11.90
C VAL A 37 16.48 -6.55 -12.13
N SER A 38 16.65 -5.67 -11.14
CA SER A 38 17.64 -4.58 -11.25
C SER A 38 19.05 -5.14 -11.45
N THR A 39 19.86 -4.51 -12.30
CA THR A 39 21.30 -4.80 -12.41
C THR A 39 22.06 -4.56 -11.10
N LEU A 40 21.45 -3.89 -10.12
CA LEU A 40 22.00 -3.74 -8.77
C LEU A 40 21.83 -5.02 -7.91
N ASP A 41 21.02 -5.99 -8.34
CA ASP A 41 20.68 -7.21 -7.61
C ASP A 41 20.99 -8.49 -8.43
N LEU A 42 22.06 -8.48 -9.25
CA LEU A 42 22.39 -9.58 -10.16
C LEU A 42 22.61 -10.94 -9.47
N GLU A 43 23.25 -10.95 -8.29
CA GLU A 43 23.45 -12.19 -7.53
C GLU A 43 22.12 -12.88 -7.21
N LYS A 44 21.13 -12.07 -6.82
CA LYS A 44 19.77 -12.54 -6.54
C LYS A 44 19.05 -12.97 -7.81
N CYS A 45 19.30 -12.29 -8.92
CA CYS A 45 18.81 -12.66 -10.26
C CYS A 45 19.22 -14.10 -10.60
N CYS A 46 20.52 -14.42 -10.52
CA CYS A 46 21.05 -15.76 -10.82
C CYS A 46 20.47 -16.82 -9.89
N LYS A 47 20.50 -16.58 -8.56
CA LYS A 47 19.95 -17.52 -7.57
C LYS A 47 18.47 -17.81 -7.78
N LEU A 48 17.70 -16.80 -8.20
CA LEU A 48 16.28 -16.94 -8.46
C LEU A 48 16.00 -17.73 -9.74
N GLU A 49 16.77 -17.47 -10.79
CA GLU A 49 16.68 -18.25 -12.05
C GLU A 49 17.04 -19.71 -11.83
N GLU A 50 18.17 -20.01 -11.19
CA GLU A 50 18.58 -21.37 -10.81
C GLU A 50 17.52 -22.08 -9.97
N ARG A 51 16.91 -21.36 -9.03
CA ARG A 51 15.87 -21.90 -8.14
C ARG A 51 14.60 -22.28 -8.89
N ILE A 52 14.20 -21.51 -9.89
CA ILE A 52 12.99 -21.75 -10.68
C ILE A 52 13.24 -22.74 -11.82
N ALA A 53 14.44 -22.76 -12.40
CA ALA A 53 14.86 -23.68 -13.45
C ALA A 53 14.66 -25.17 -13.07
N ARG A 54 14.72 -25.49 -11.77
CA ARG A 54 14.40 -26.83 -11.23
C ARG A 54 12.96 -27.28 -11.50
N SER A 55 12.04 -26.35 -11.73
CA SER A 55 10.61 -26.60 -11.99
C SER A 55 10.13 -26.07 -13.35
N ASN A 56 10.85 -25.12 -13.95
CA ASN A 56 10.55 -24.53 -15.25
C ASN A 56 11.84 -24.06 -15.93
N GLU A 57 12.37 -24.87 -16.85
CA GLU A 57 13.61 -24.60 -17.57
C GLU A 57 13.53 -23.42 -18.55
N HIS A 58 12.34 -22.98 -18.93
CA HIS A 58 12.13 -21.83 -19.83
C HIS A 58 12.04 -20.50 -19.10
N PHE A 59 11.96 -20.51 -17.77
CA PHE A 59 11.96 -19.28 -16.99
C PHE A 59 13.28 -18.53 -17.16
N ARG A 60 13.20 -17.20 -17.31
CA ARG A 60 14.37 -16.33 -17.44
C ARG A 60 14.28 -15.17 -16.45
N ALA A 61 15.41 -14.84 -15.84
CA ALA A 61 15.57 -13.62 -15.08
C ALA A 61 16.32 -12.59 -15.95
N VAL A 62 15.62 -11.52 -16.33
CA VAL A 62 16.12 -10.51 -17.26
C VAL A 62 16.60 -9.29 -16.47
N PRO A 63 17.91 -8.98 -16.49
CA PRO A 63 18.42 -7.80 -15.81
C PRO A 63 17.97 -6.53 -16.52
N ILE A 64 17.57 -5.51 -15.75
CA ILE A 64 17.20 -4.18 -16.21
C ILE A 64 18.06 -3.13 -15.51
N GLY A 65 18.65 -2.24 -16.29
CA GLY A 65 19.55 -1.18 -15.79
C GLY A 65 18.91 0.21 -15.81
N PRO A 66 19.47 1.16 -15.05
CA PRO A 66 19.08 2.56 -15.14
C PRO A 66 19.46 3.15 -16.51
N CYS A 67 18.58 3.99 -17.04
CA CYS A 67 18.74 4.70 -18.31
C CYS A 67 18.91 6.22 -18.08
N THR A 68 19.64 6.60 -17.02
CA THR A 68 19.61 7.96 -16.44
C THR A 68 20.37 9.02 -17.23
N LEU A 69 21.15 8.63 -18.24
CA LEU A 69 21.98 9.53 -19.06
C LEU A 69 21.62 9.47 -20.54
N THR A 70 20.49 8.86 -20.87
CA THR A 70 20.03 8.76 -22.25
C THR A 70 19.24 10.03 -22.58
N PRO A 71 19.51 10.69 -23.72
CA PRO A 71 18.69 11.80 -24.18
C PRO A 71 17.22 11.39 -24.20
N ALA A 72 16.33 12.32 -23.84
CA ALA A 72 14.90 12.08 -24.01
C ALA A 72 14.65 11.74 -25.48
N LEU A 73 13.84 10.71 -25.72
CA LEU A 73 13.36 10.40 -27.07
C LEU A 73 12.64 11.65 -27.61
N SER A 74 12.89 12.00 -28.87
CA SER A 74 12.08 13.04 -29.51
C SER A 74 10.63 12.54 -29.55
N PRO A 75 9.62 13.40 -29.31
CA PRO A 75 8.23 13.00 -29.50
C PRO A 75 7.96 12.40 -30.89
N THR A 76 8.73 12.80 -31.90
CA THR A 76 8.66 12.25 -33.27
C THR A 76 9.15 10.81 -33.40
N ASP A 77 9.99 10.35 -32.46
CA ASP A 77 10.54 8.99 -32.44
C ASP A 77 9.60 8.01 -31.69
N ILE A 78 8.55 8.55 -31.05
CA ILE A 78 7.58 7.76 -30.30
C ILE A 78 6.44 7.37 -31.24
N HIS A 79 6.42 6.10 -31.63
CA HIS A 79 5.34 5.53 -32.42
C HIS A 79 4.36 4.78 -31.51
N ILE A 80 3.10 5.22 -31.50
CA ILE A 80 2.01 4.49 -30.84
C ILE A 80 1.40 3.54 -31.88
N SER A 81 1.58 2.24 -31.66
CA SER A 81 0.96 1.19 -32.47
C SER A 81 -0.56 1.24 -32.26
N SER A 82 -1.30 1.67 -33.29
CA SER A 82 -2.77 1.74 -33.29
C SER A 82 -3.44 0.43 -33.71
N ASP A 83 -2.66 -0.52 -34.22
CA ASP A 83 -3.09 -1.84 -34.69
C ASP A 83 -3.27 -2.87 -33.56
N ARG A 84 -2.75 -2.58 -32.36
CA ARG A 84 -2.82 -3.50 -31.23
C ARG A 84 -3.92 -3.13 -30.24
N ALA A 85 -5.11 -3.68 -30.45
CA ALA A 85 -6.17 -3.65 -29.44
C ALA A 85 -5.90 -4.67 -28.32
N LEU A 86 -5.94 -4.23 -27.07
CA LEU A 86 -5.83 -5.10 -25.88
C LEU A 86 -7.19 -5.20 -25.20
N GLU A 87 -7.58 -6.39 -24.76
CA GLU A 87 -8.85 -6.61 -24.07
C GLU A 87 -8.90 -5.88 -22.71
N GLU A 88 -9.82 -4.95 -22.53
CA GLU A 88 -9.96 -4.13 -21.31
C GLU A 88 -10.20 -4.96 -20.04
N ASN A 89 -10.94 -6.06 -20.18
CA ASN A 89 -11.20 -7.00 -19.08
C ASN A 89 -10.05 -7.97 -18.82
N GLY A 90 -9.01 -7.96 -19.66
CA GLY A 90 -7.81 -8.77 -19.48
C GLY A 90 -7.00 -8.37 -18.25
N PRO A 91 -6.06 -9.22 -17.79
CA PRO A 91 -5.23 -8.93 -16.62
C PRO A 91 -4.19 -7.85 -16.90
N SER A 92 -3.94 -6.97 -15.93
CA SER A 92 -2.93 -5.91 -16.02
C SER A 92 -1.89 -5.99 -14.90
N VAL A 93 -2.33 -5.88 -13.65
CA VAL A 93 -1.47 -5.90 -12.47
C VAL A 93 -1.99 -6.95 -11.51
N VAL A 94 -1.12 -7.83 -11.03
CA VAL A 94 -1.48 -8.80 -9.99
C VAL A 94 -0.79 -8.40 -8.69
N ILE A 95 -1.59 -8.12 -7.67
CA ILE A 95 -1.07 -7.72 -6.36
C ILE A 95 -1.35 -8.84 -5.37
N PHE A 96 -0.28 -9.40 -4.82
CA PHE A 96 -0.41 -10.41 -3.78
C PHE A 96 -0.76 -9.78 -2.44
N THR A 97 -1.83 -10.28 -1.83
CA THR A 97 -2.27 -9.93 -0.48
C THR A 97 -1.99 -11.08 0.46
N SER A 98 -1.59 -10.80 1.70
CA SER A 98 -1.52 -11.82 2.74
C SER A 98 -2.94 -12.24 3.11
N GLY A 99 -3.26 -13.52 2.87
CA GLY A 99 -4.52 -14.12 3.28
C GLY A 99 -4.60 -14.25 4.81
N THR A 100 -5.81 -14.36 5.34
CA THR A 100 -6.10 -14.54 6.78
C THR A 100 -5.68 -15.90 7.32
N THR A 101 -5.84 -16.94 6.51
CA THR A 101 -5.78 -18.34 6.94
C THR A 101 -4.96 -19.24 5.99
N GLY A 102 -4.28 -18.64 5.01
CA GLY A 102 -3.63 -19.40 3.93
C GLY A 102 -2.56 -18.60 3.17
N PRO A 103 -1.94 -19.21 2.15
CA PRO A 103 -0.90 -18.59 1.36
C PRO A 103 -1.39 -17.30 0.68
N PRO A 104 -0.49 -16.36 0.35
CA PRO A 104 -0.87 -15.09 -0.28
C PRO A 104 -1.75 -15.27 -1.53
N LYS A 105 -2.82 -14.49 -1.63
CA LYS A 105 -3.76 -14.49 -2.76
C LYS A 105 -3.42 -13.37 -3.74
N GLY A 106 -3.29 -13.69 -5.02
CA GLY A 106 -3.03 -12.69 -6.07
C GLY A 106 -4.33 -12.05 -6.54
N ALA A 107 -4.58 -10.79 -6.20
CA ALA A 107 -5.72 -10.06 -6.73
C ALA A 107 -5.39 -9.57 -8.16
N VAL A 108 -6.17 -10.00 -9.14
CA VAL A 108 -5.94 -9.69 -10.56
C VAL A 108 -6.70 -8.42 -10.94
N MET A 109 -5.99 -7.32 -11.16
CA MET A 109 -6.59 -6.08 -11.67
C MET A 109 -6.79 -6.18 -13.18
N ARG A 110 -7.92 -5.66 -13.68
CA ARG A 110 -8.25 -5.57 -15.11
C ARG A 110 -7.37 -4.54 -15.81
N ARG A 111 -7.33 -4.50 -17.15
CA ARG A 111 -6.62 -3.44 -17.88
C ARG A 111 -7.25 -2.07 -17.65
N SER A 112 -8.58 -2.00 -17.55
CA SER A 112 -9.28 -0.79 -17.11
C SER A 112 -8.73 -0.17 -15.81
N PHE A 113 -8.18 -0.97 -14.88
CA PHE A 113 -7.56 -0.44 -13.65
C PHE A 113 -6.45 0.59 -13.90
N VAL A 114 -5.66 0.45 -14.97
CA VAL A 114 -4.54 1.38 -15.22
C VAL A 114 -4.99 2.71 -15.85
N PHE A 115 -6.25 2.79 -16.31
CA PHE A 115 -6.84 3.96 -16.95
C PHE A 115 -8.05 4.48 -16.17
N ASP A 116 -9.15 3.74 -16.08
CA ASP A 116 -10.39 4.14 -15.39
C ASP A 116 -10.15 4.50 -13.93
N CYS A 117 -9.54 3.58 -13.17
CA CYS A 117 -9.23 3.86 -11.76
C CYS A 117 -8.20 5.00 -11.64
N ALA A 118 -7.31 5.15 -12.62
CA ALA A 118 -6.34 6.25 -12.62
C ALA A 118 -7.01 7.60 -12.84
N LEU A 119 -7.94 7.68 -13.81
CA LEU A 119 -8.74 8.88 -14.10
C LEU A 119 -9.63 9.26 -12.93
N SER A 120 -10.35 8.32 -12.32
CA SER A 120 -11.18 8.60 -11.14
C SER A 120 -10.37 9.15 -9.97
N VAL A 121 -9.13 8.65 -9.77
CA VAL A 121 -8.25 9.18 -8.72
C VAL A 121 -7.69 10.55 -9.11
N ALA A 122 -7.35 10.74 -10.39
CA ALA A 122 -6.89 12.01 -10.92
C ALA A 122 -7.95 13.10 -10.76
N ASP A 123 -9.19 12.81 -11.16
CA ASP A 123 -10.34 13.70 -11.05
C ASP A 123 -10.64 14.04 -9.58
N HIS A 124 -10.76 13.03 -8.71
CA HIS A 124 -11.04 13.24 -7.28
C HIS A 124 -10.01 14.15 -6.59
N TYR A 125 -8.73 14.05 -6.97
CA TYR A 125 -7.65 14.89 -6.44
C TYR A 125 -7.28 16.06 -7.34
N GLN A 126 -8.07 16.32 -8.38
CA GLN A 126 -7.89 17.41 -9.36
C GLN A 126 -6.44 17.51 -9.85
N LEU A 127 -5.85 16.36 -10.19
CA LEU A 127 -4.45 16.29 -10.61
C LEU A 127 -4.24 17.06 -11.92
N ALA A 128 -3.12 17.77 -11.99
CA ALA A 128 -2.74 18.59 -13.12
C ALA A 128 -1.27 18.32 -13.53
N GLU A 129 -0.89 18.77 -14.72
CA GLU A 129 0.45 18.56 -15.28
C GLU A 129 1.58 19.19 -14.45
N ASP A 130 1.28 20.24 -13.67
CA ASP A 130 2.23 20.93 -12.81
C ASP A 130 2.43 20.24 -11.44
N ASP A 131 1.66 19.18 -11.16
CA ASP A 131 1.80 18.42 -9.94
C ASP A 131 3.08 17.60 -9.88
N VAL A 132 3.64 17.51 -8.68
CA VAL A 132 4.82 16.72 -8.37
C VAL A 132 4.52 15.85 -7.14
N MET A 133 4.39 14.54 -7.36
CA MET A 133 4.22 13.53 -6.31
C MET A 133 5.57 13.00 -5.84
N LEU A 134 5.85 13.12 -4.54
CA LEU A 134 6.95 12.38 -3.92
C LEU A 134 6.49 10.95 -3.58
N HIS A 135 6.85 9.99 -4.43
CA HIS A 135 6.42 8.60 -4.33
C HIS A 135 7.39 7.76 -3.51
N VAL A 136 7.03 7.48 -2.26
CA VAL A 136 7.83 6.64 -1.34
C VAL A 136 7.16 5.32 -0.92
N LEU A 137 5.92 5.10 -1.38
CA LEU A 137 5.21 3.86 -1.10
C LEU A 137 5.63 2.76 -2.08
N PRO A 138 5.57 1.47 -1.72
CA PRO A 138 6.00 0.42 -2.63
C PRO A 138 4.98 0.15 -3.73
N VAL A 139 5.46 -0.09 -4.96
CA VAL A 139 4.60 -0.38 -6.13
C VAL A 139 4.06 -1.81 -6.18
N HIS A 140 4.50 -2.69 -5.26
CA HIS A 140 3.89 -4.01 -5.02
C HIS A 140 2.67 -3.95 -4.08
N HIS A 141 2.20 -2.73 -3.75
CA HIS A 141 0.95 -2.49 -3.03
C HIS A 141 0.01 -1.64 -3.87
N ALA A 142 -1.30 -1.89 -3.73
CA ALA A 142 -2.34 -1.20 -4.47
C ALA A 142 -2.26 0.33 -4.33
N THR A 143 -1.90 0.83 -3.15
CA THR A 143 -1.71 2.27 -2.94
C THR A 143 -0.58 2.85 -3.79
N GLY A 144 0.59 2.21 -3.83
CA GLY A 144 1.72 2.74 -4.61
C GLY A 144 1.38 2.77 -6.09
N VAL A 145 0.81 1.69 -6.62
CA VAL A 145 0.52 1.62 -8.05
C VAL A 145 -0.76 2.37 -8.47
N GLY A 146 -1.87 2.17 -7.75
CA GLY A 146 -3.20 2.66 -8.16
C GLY A 146 -3.55 4.05 -7.66
N ILE A 147 -2.88 4.58 -6.63
CA ILE A 147 -3.13 5.94 -6.12
C ILE A 147 -1.99 6.90 -6.49
N ASN A 148 -0.74 6.43 -6.46
CA ASN A 148 0.42 7.33 -6.62
C ASN A 148 1.08 7.24 -7.99
N PHE A 149 1.02 6.10 -8.68
CA PHE A 149 1.73 5.91 -9.93
C PHE A 149 0.87 6.23 -11.16
N PHE A 150 -0.17 5.42 -11.43
CA PHE A 150 -0.98 5.63 -12.64
C PHE A 150 -1.74 6.97 -12.69
N PRO A 151 -2.38 7.45 -11.60
CA PRO A 151 -3.11 8.72 -11.63
C PRO A 151 -2.24 9.93 -11.97
N PHE A 152 -1.02 9.98 -11.44
CA PHE A 152 -0.08 11.07 -11.73
C PHE A 152 0.50 10.95 -13.14
N LEU A 153 0.76 9.73 -13.61
CA LEU A 153 1.25 9.51 -14.97
C LEU A 153 0.23 9.92 -16.03
N ILE A 154 -1.05 9.54 -15.87
CA ILE A 154 -2.10 9.85 -16.84
C ILE A 154 -2.46 11.34 -16.87
N SER A 155 -2.26 12.05 -15.75
CA SER A 155 -2.52 13.49 -15.64
C SER A 155 -1.39 14.36 -16.21
N GLY A 156 -0.33 13.75 -16.77
CA GLY A 156 0.86 14.47 -17.24
C GLY A 156 1.75 15.00 -16.10
N SER A 157 1.46 14.64 -14.85
CA SER A 157 2.20 15.10 -13.67
C SER A 157 3.57 14.44 -13.54
N ARG A 158 4.43 15.01 -12.70
CA ARG A 158 5.73 14.46 -12.35
C ARG A 158 5.66 13.53 -11.15
N ILE A 159 6.34 12.40 -11.23
CA ILE A 159 6.54 11.48 -10.10
C ILE A 159 8.03 11.48 -9.74
N GLU A 160 8.35 11.90 -8.52
CA GLU A 160 9.68 11.77 -7.96
C GLU A 160 9.78 10.49 -7.14
N PHE A 161 10.67 9.59 -7.55
CA PHE A 161 10.96 8.36 -6.80
C PHE A 161 12.13 8.55 -5.86
N ARG A 162 12.02 7.93 -4.69
CA ARG A 162 13.15 7.72 -3.79
C ARG A 162 13.63 6.27 -3.90
N SER A 163 14.93 6.07 -4.09
CA SER A 163 15.53 4.74 -3.95
C SER A 163 15.67 4.33 -2.48
N GLY A 164 15.61 3.03 -2.21
CA GLY A 164 15.74 2.49 -0.86
C GLY A 164 14.49 2.66 0.04
N GLY A 165 14.56 2.14 1.26
CA GLY A 165 13.45 2.17 2.23
C GLY A 165 13.32 3.51 2.97
N PHE A 166 12.12 3.82 3.45
CA PHE A 166 11.77 5.08 4.13
C PHE A 166 12.80 5.54 5.18
N ASP A 167 13.15 6.82 5.13
CA ASP A 167 14.06 7.52 6.05
C ASP A 167 13.50 8.91 6.40
N GLU A 168 13.22 9.14 7.67
CA GLU A 168 12.62 10.38 8.16
C GLU A 168 13.50 11.62 7.98
N ALA A 169 14.83 11.50 8.13
CA ALA A 169 15.73 12.64 8.07
C ALA A 169 15.84 13.14 6.63
N TRP A 170 16.03 12.22 5.69
CA TRP A 170 16.03 12.50 4.25
C TRP A 170 14.71 13.10 3.79
N MET A 171 13.59 12.57 4.27
CA MET A 171 12.25 13.07 3.91
C MET A 171 12.07 14.54 4.31
N TRP A 172 12.45 14.90 5.54
CA TRP A 172 12.40 16.28 5.99
C TRP A 172 13.32 17.20 5.20
N LEU A 173 14.54 16.74 4.88
CA LEU A 173 15.47 17.48 4.03
C LEU A 173 14.87 17.71 2.63
N ARG A 174 14.31 16.67 2.01
CA ARG A 174 13.70 16.78 0.69
C ARG A 174 12.48 17.71 0.69
N TRP A 175 11.66 17.68 1.73
CA TRP A 175 10.55 18.63 1.88
C TRP A 175 11.06 20.06 1.99
N LYS A 176 12.07 20.31 2.84
CA LYS A 176 12.72 21.61 2.96
C LYS A 176 13.24 22.13 1.61
N GLU A 177 13.88 21.29 0.81
CA GLU A 177 14.41 21.68 -0.52
C GLU A 177 13.33 22.22 -1.45
N GLY A 178 12.11 21.67 -1.42
CA GLY A 178 11.02 22.13 -2.26
C GLY A 178 10.45 23.50 -1.88
N ALA A 179 10.59 23.91 -0.61
CA ALA A 179 10.27 25.26 -0.18
C ALA A 179 11.38 26.27 -0.48
N VAL A 180 12.64 25.83 -0.53
CA VAL A 180 13.80 26.70 -0.79
C VAL A 180 14.05 26.88 -2.29
N ASN A 181 13.73 25.88 -3.11
CA ASN A 181 13.94 25.90 -4.55
C ASN A 181 12.64 25.56 -5.29
N PRO A 182 12.01 26.53 -5.98
CA PRO A 182 10.78 26.30 -6.74
C PRO A 182 10.87 25.18 -7.78
N ARG A 183 12.06 24.94 -8.38
CA ARG A 183 12.27 23.84 -9.34
C ARG A 183 12.17 22.46 -8.69
N ARG A 184 12.27 22.39 -7.37
CA ARG A 184 12.17 21.16 -6.56
C ARG A 184 10.90 21.13 -5.71
N ARG A 185 9.94 22.03 -5.96
CA ARG A 185 8.65 22.07 -5.27
C ARG A 185 7.94 20.72 -5.39
N LEU A 186 7.30 20.31 -4.31
CA LEU A 186 6.41 19.15 -4.26
C LEU A 186 4.97 19.62 -4.08
N THR A 187 4.00 18.95 -4.72
CA THR A 187 2.57 19.29 -4.55
C THR A 187 1.80 18.17 -3.86
N PHE A 188 2.21 16.91 -4.04
CA PHE A 188 1.61 15.75 -3.38
C PHE A 188 2.62 14.91 -2.62
N PHE A 189 2.11 14.35 -1.52
CA PHE A 189 2.75 13.28 -0.79
C PHE A 189 1.71 12.27 -0.33
N SER A 190 1.98 10.97 -0.47
CA SER A 190 1.16 9.95 0.18
C SER A 190 1.99 9.10 1.15
N GLY A 191 1.50 9.00 2.37
CA GLY A 191 2.07 8.17 3.42
C GLY A 191 1.06 7.21 4.04
N VAL A 192 1.57 6.28 4.84
CA VAL A 192 0.78 5.52 5.80
C VAL A 192 0.95 6.13 7.20
N PRO A 193 0.06 5.88 8.17
CA PRO A 193 0.16 6.47 9.51
C PRO A 193 1.53 6.29 10.18
N THR A 194 2.21 5.17 9.95
CA THR A 194 3.56 4.93 10.50
C THR A 194 4.63 5.86 9.94
N ILE A 195 4.52 6.28 8.67
CA ILE A 195 5.42 7.27 8.07
C ILE A 195 5.20 8.63 8.75
N TYR A 196 3.95 9.08 8.83
CA TYR A 196 3.59 10.33 9.51
C TYR A 196 4.02 10.35 10.97
N MET A 197 3.90 9.22 11.67
CA MET A 197 4.35 9.08 13.06
C MET A 197 5.87 9.19 13.18
N ARG A 198 6.64 8.52 12.32
CA ARG A 198 8.12 8.60 12.33
C ARG A 198 8.61 10.00 11.98
N MET A 199 8.00 10.64 10.98
CA MET A 199 8.27 12.03 10.63
C MET A 199 7.98 12.99 11.79
N ARG A 200 6.84 12.84 12.48
CA ARG A 200 6.50 13.63 13.69
C ARG A 200 7.54 13.43 14.79
N ARG A 201 7.91 12.18 15.06
CA ARG A 201 8.92 11.83 16.08
C ARG A 201 10.26 12.50 15.77
N HIS A 202 10.70 12.46 14.52
CA HIS A 202 11.93 13.13 14.08
C HIS A 202 11.85 14.65 14.27
N TYR A 203 10.72 15.26 13.88
CA TYR A 203 10.48 16.69 14.08
C TYR A 203 10.60 17.07 15.56
N GLN A 204 9.89 16.38 16.46
CA GLN A 204 9.87 16.67 17.88
C GLN A 204 11.25 16.49 18.56
N HIS A 205 12.01 15.45 18.19
CA HIS A 205 13.29 15.17 18.85
C HIS A 205 14.47 15.96 18.29
N LYS A 206 14.45 16.31 17.00
CA LYS A 206 15.58 16.91 16.27
C LYS A 206 15.24 18.30 15.76
N LEU A 207 14.23 18.43 14.90
CA LEU A 207 14.00 19.68 14.15
C LEU A 207 13.45 20.81 15.04
N ALA A 208 12.56 20.50 15.98
CA ALA A 208 11.94 21.48 16.87
C ALA A 208 12.94 22.20 17.80
N LYS A 209 14.19 21.71 17.87
CA LYS A 209 15.29 22.29 18.66
C LYS A 209 16.24 23.15 17.81
N LEU A 210 16.02 23.21 16.49
CA LEU A 210 16.83 24.04 15.60
C LEU A 210 16.53 25.53 15.83
N PRO A 211 17.47 26.42 15.48
CA PRO A 211 17.21 27.85 15.37
C PRO A 211 15.96 28.15 14.52
N SER A 212 15.24 29.21 14.88
CA SER A 212 13.94 29.56 14.27
C SER A 212 14.01 29.74 12.76
N ASP A 213 15.10 30.34 12.26
CA ASP A 213 15.36 30.55 10.84
C ASP A 213 15.50 29.23 10.08
N GLU A 214 16.22 28.25 10.62
CA GLU A 214 16.35 26.93 10.00
C GLU A 214 15.07 26.09 10.13
N LEU A 215 14.42 26.11 11.29
CA LEU A 215 13.15 25.41 11.51
C LEU A 215 12.06 25.90 10.56
N SER A 216 11.99 27.21 10.32
CA SER A 216 10.98 27.81 9.42
C SER A 216 11.03 27.21 8.00
N LYS A 217 12.22 26.84 7.51
CA LYS A 217 12.40 26.23 6.17
C LYS A 217 11.81 24.82 6.12
N TYR A 218 11.93 24.03 7.19
CA TYR A 218 11.30 22.72 7.27
C TYR A 218 9.77 22.82 7.37
N ILE A 219 9.26 23.78 8.15
CA ILE A 219 7.82 24.03 8.26
C ILE A 219 7.25 24.50 6.91
N ALA A 220 7.93 25.42 6.22
CA ALA A 220 7.55 25.83 4.86
C ALA A 220 7.54 24.63 3.90
N GLY A 221 8.54 23.74 4.02
CA GLY A 221 8.58 22.47 3.30
C GLY A 221 7.38 21.56 3.58
N ALA A 222 6.87 21.50 4.80
CA ALA A 222 5.65 20.75 5.11
C ALA A 222 4.36 21.43 4.62
N ARG A 223 4.37 22.77 4.47
CA ARG A 223 3.20 23.55 4.03
C ARG A 223 3.06 23.67 2.51
N GLN A 224 4.09 23.30 1.75
CA GLN A 224 4.10 23.43 0.29
C GLN A 224 3.06 22.56 -0.44
N PHE A 225 2.65 21.45 0.19
CA PHE A 225 1.79 20.44 -0.42
C PHE A 225 0.37 20.96 -0.63
N ARG A 226 -0.20 20.68 -1.81
CA ARG A 226 -1.64 20.80 -2.08
C ARG A 226 -2.40 19.73 -1.30
N ALA A 227 -1.86 18.52 -1.24
CA ALA A 227 -2.43 17.45 -0.43
C ALA A 227 -1.38 16.47 0.11
N CYS A 228 -1.58 16.07 1.36
CA CYS A 228 -0.94 14.92 2.00
C CYS A 228 -1.98 13.81 2.17
N LEU A 229 -1.80 12.68 1.48
CA LEU A 229 -2.78 11.59 1.42
C LEU A 229 -2.41 10.46 2.39
N CYS A 230 -3.36 9.99 3.18
CA CYS A 230 -3.19 8.83 4.07
C CYS A 230 -4.21 7.73 3.78
N GLY A 231 -3.75 6.48 3.85
CA GLY A 231 -4.59 5.29 3.64
C GLY A 231 -3.95 4.04 4.22
N THR A 232 -4.43 2.87 3.81
CA THR A 232 -3.93 1.53 4.20
C THR A 232 -4.25 1.12 5.65
N SER A 233 -4.29 2.06 6.59
CA SER A 233 -4.73 1.86 7.98
C SER A 233 -5.33 3.15 8.55
N ALA A 234 -6.08 3.05 9.64
CA ALA A 234 -6.67 4.20 10.31
C ALA A 234 -5.60 5.22 10.74
N LEU A 235 -5.85 6.50 10.48
CA LEU A 235 -5.02 7.61 10.96
C LEU A 235 -5.47 7.99 12.37
N PRO A 236 -4.63 7.85 13.41
CA PRO A 236 -5.02 8.26 14.76
C PRO A 236 -5.26 9.77 14.84
N GLN A 237 -6.34 10.20 15.50
CA GLN A 237 -6.67 11.63 15.63
C GLN A 237 -5.51 12.48 16.18
N PRO A 238 -4.78 12.08 17.25
CA PRO A 238 -3.65 12.87 17.75
C PRO A 238 -2.49 13.01 16.75
N LEU A 239 -2.40 12.11 15.77
CA LEU A 239 -1.45 12.24 14.67
C LEU A 239 -1.97 13.24 13.64
N ASN A 240 -3.26 13.17 13.29
CA ASN A 240 -3.90 14.11 12.38
C ASN A 240 -3.85 15.55 12.92
N ASP A 241 -4.12 15.78 14.21
CA ASP A 241 -4.13 17.10 14.83
C ASP A 241 -2.75 17.79 14.76
N PHE A 242 -1.69 17.03 15.07
CA PHE A 242 -0.31 17.51 14.96
C PHE A 242 0.01 17.96 13.53
N TRP A 243 -0.30 17.11 12.54
CA TRP A 243 -0.02 17.40 11.14
C TRP A 243 -0.90 18.53 10.60
N THR A 244 -2.16 18.59 11.01
CA THR A 244 -3.08 19.68 10.67
C THR A 244 -2.55 21.01 11.16
N THR A 245 -2.04 21.06 12.39
CA THR A 245 -1.43 22.26 12.98
C THR A 245 -0.16 22.66 12.22
N LEU A 246 0.73 21.69 11.94
CA LEU A 246 2.02 21.95 11.30
C LEU A 246 1.86 22.40 9.83
N MET A 247 1.03 21.68 9.06
CA MET A 247 0.80 21.91 7.63
C MET A 247 -0.28 22.96 7.37
N GLN A 248 -1.03 23.38 8.40
CA GLN A 248 -2.21 24.26 8.30
C GLN A 248 -3.31 23.69 7.39
N ARG A 249 -3.32 22.37 7.20
CA ARG A 249 -4.24 21.61 6.35
C ARG A 249 -4.36 20.18 6.87
N ARG A 250 -5.55 19.59 6.80
CA ARG A 250 -5.77 18.20 7.22
C ARG A 250 -5.09 17.21 6.26
N ILE A 251 -4.68 16.06 6.80
CA ILE A 251 -4.30 14.92 5.97
C ILE A 251 -5.57 14.36 5.33
N VAL A 252 -5.55 14.18 4.02
CA VAL A 252 -6.69 13.65 3.25
C VAL A 252 -6.73 12.13 3.41
N GLN A 253 -7.80 11.62 4.02
CA GLN A 253 -7.97 10.20 4.28
C GLN A 253 -8.73 9.50 3.14
N ARG A 254 -8.49 8.19 3.01
CA ARG A 254 -9.26 7.30 2.14
C ARG A 254 -9.33 5.90 2.73
N TYR A 255 -10.39 5.18 2.41
CA TYR A 255 -10.54 3.77 2.73
C TYR A 255 -10.62 2.92 1.46
N GLY A 256 -9.87 1.83 1.47
CA GLY A 256 -9.72 0.95 0.33
C GLY A 256 -8.98 -0.35 0.65
N ALA A 257 -9.06 -1.29 -0.27
CA ALA A 257 -8.23 -2.49 -0.30
C ALA A 257 -7.77 -2.79 -1.72
N THR A 258 -6.89 -3.78 -1.86
CA THR A 258 -6.40 -4.23 -3.16
C THR A 258 -7.56 -4.69 -4.05
N GLU A 259 -8.55 -5.37 -3.47
CA GLU A 259 -9.64 -6.01 -4.20
C GLU A 259 -10.70 -5.04 -4.73
N PHE A 260 -10.87 -3.88 -4.11
CA PHE A 260 -11.96 -2.96 -4.46
C PHE A 260 -11.52 -1.50 -4.66
N GLY A 261 -10.21 -1.22 -4.62
CA GLY A 261 -9.71 0.14 -4.75
C GLY A 261 -10.11 1.02 -3.56
N ALA A 262 -10.11 2.34 -3.75
CA ALA A 262 -10.52 3.30 -2.73
C ALA A 262 -12.00 3.70 -2.92
N VAL A 263 -12.87 3.14 -2.07
CA VAL A 263 -14.34 3.31 -2.15
C VAL A 263 -14.85 4.48 -1.32
N PHE A 264 -14.13 4.87 -0.26
CA PHE A 264 -14.41 6.08 0.50
C PHE A 264 -13.23 7.03 0.42
N LYS A 265 -13.51 8.31 0.15
CA LYS A 265 -12.47 9.33 0.03
C LYS A 265 -12.95 10.64 0.66
N VAL A 266 -12.03 11.31 1.33
CA VAL A 266 -12.20 12.72 1.72
C VAL A 266 -11.81 13.60 0.52
N HIS A 267 -12.59 14.65 0.25
CA HIS A 267 -12.28 15.59 -0.83
C HIS A 267 -11.12 16.51 -0.45
N LEU A 268 -10.47 17.11 -1.47
CA LEU A 268 -9.45 18.12 -1.22
C LEU A 268 -10.08 19.34 -0.54
N ASN A 269 -9.36 19.90 0.44
CA ASN A 269 -9.77 21.09 1.21
C ASN A 269 -11.11 20.94 1.97
N ASP A 270 -11.59 19.71 2.15
CA ASP A 270 -12.82 19.44 2.88
C ASP A 270 -12.68 19.77 4.37
N THR A 271 -13.53 20.70 4.83
CA THR A 271 -13.64 21.12 6.23
C THR A 271 -14.86 20.56 6.95
N GLU A 272 -15.78 19.91 6.22
CA GLU A 272 -17.04 19.39 6.75
C GLU A 272 -16.91 17.93 7.22
N THR A 273 -16.01 17.14 6.61
CA THR A 273 -15.81 15.74 6.99
C THR A 273 -15.53 15.62 8.50
N PRO A 274 -16.39 14.91 9.27
CA PRO A 274 -16.21 14.75 10.71
C PRO A 274 -14.90 14.03 11.07
N ASP A 275 -14.38 14.30 12.25
CA ASP A 275 -13.20 13.58 12.76
C ASP A 275 -13.45 12.08 12.86
N GLY A 276 -12.45 11.30 12.45
CA GLY A 276 -12.53 9.84 12.37
C GLY A 276 -13.29 9.28 11.16
N SER A 277 -13.93 10.12 10.34
CA SER A 277 -14.51 9.68 9.06
C SER A 277 -13.43 9.38 8.02
N VAL A 278 -13.71 8.41 7.16
CA VAL A 278 -12.90 8.11 5.96
C VAL A 278 -13.46 8.75 4.68
N GLY A 279 -14.46 9.62 4.83
CA GLY A 279 -15.07 10.41 3.77
C GLY A 279 -16.35 9.80 3.22
N GLU A 280 -16.63 10.13 1.96
CA GLU A 280 -17.88 9.82 1.26
C GLU A 280 -17.67 8.69 0.25
N LEU A 281 -18.77 8.05 -0.15
CA LEU A 281 -18.78 7.04 -1.22
C LEU A 281 -18.40 7.69 -2.55
N VAL A 282 -17.41 7.12 -3.23
CA VAL A 282 -17.03 7.57 -4.58
C VAL A 282 -18.09 7.18 -5.61
N HIS A 283 -18.23 7.99 -6.65
CA HIS A 283 -19.15 7.73 -7.76
C HIS A 283 -18.83 6.40 -8.47
N GLY A 284 -19.87 5.78 -9.04
CA GLY A 284 -19.73 4.53 -9.81
C GLY A 284 -19.56 3.26 -8.97
N ILE A 285 -19.71 3.33 -7.64
CA ILE A 285 -19.64 2.17 -6.74
C ILE A 285 -20.99 1.95 -6.06
N ASP A 286 -21.50 0.74 -6.17
CA ASP A 286 -22.65 0.25 -5.43
C ASP A 286 -22.17 -0.34 -4.09
N LEU A 287 -22.72 0.17 -3.00
CA LEU A 287 -22.29 -0.18 -1.65
C LEU A 287 -23.49 -0.30 -0.72
N LYS A 288 -23.52 -1.42 0.02
CA LYS A 288 -24.45 -1.64 1.13
C LYS A 288 -23.69 -2.00 2.40
N LEU A 289 -24.26 -1.64 3.54
CA LEU A 289 -23.84 -2.17 4.84
C LEU A 289 -24.80 -3.29 5.22
N SER A 290 -24.29 -4.33 5.90
CA SER A 290 -25.08 -5.52 6.21
C SER A 290 -26.27 -5.30 7.16
N ASP A 291 -26.30 -4.18 7.90
CA ASP A 291 -27.31 -3.85 8.92
C ASP A 291 -27.68 -2.36 8.86
N GLY A 292 -28.40 -1.96 7.82
CA GLY A 292 -28.85 -0.58 7.61
C GLY A 292 -27.68 0.39 7.44
N ASP A 293 -27.50 1.31 8.39
CA ASP A 293 -26.39 2.27 8.40
C ASP A 293 -25.17 1.77 9.19
N LYS A 294 -25.10 0.48 9.53
CA LYS A 294 -23.94 -0.13 10.18
C LYS A 294 -23.72 -1.57 9.69
N GLY A 295 -22.54 -2.13 9.97
CA GLY A 295 -22.25 -3.54 9.68
C GLY A 295 -21.13 -3.73 8.66
N GLU A 296 -21.05 -4.93 8.10
CA GLU A 296 -20.03 -5.29 7.13
C GLU A 296 -20.22 -4.48 5.85
N ILE A 297 -19.13 -3.93 5.33
CA ILE A 297 -19.12 -3.24 4.04
C ILE A 297 -19.16 -4.30 2.93
N LEU A 298 -20.16 -4.18 2.06
CA LEU A 298 -20.34 -5.01 0.87
C LEU A 298 -20.23 -4.10 -0.35
N VAL A 299 -19.30 -4.41 -1.26
CA VAL A 299 -18.95 -3.53 -2.39
C VAL A 299 -19.19 -4.24 -3.72
N LYS A 300 -19.82 -3.53 -4.67
CA LYS A 300 -19.98 -3.97 -6.04
C LYS A 300 -19.71 -2.79 -6.97
N SER A 301 -18.90 -3.01 -8.00
CA SER A 301 -18.68 -2.04 -9.07
C SER A 301 -19.36 -2.60 -10.32
N PRO A 302 -20.40 -1.93 -10.85
CA PRO A 302 -21.05 -2.38 -12.07
C PRO A 302 -20.02 -2.46 -13.21
N VAL A 303 -20.13 -3.50 -14.03
CA VAL A 303 -19.32 -3.62 -15.24
C VAL A 303 -19.91 -2.65 -16.25
N CYS A 304 -19.09 -1.77 -16.84
CA CYS A 304 -19.50 -1.02 -18.02
C CYS A 304 -20.00 -1.99 -19.08
N ASP A 305 -21.29 -1.93 -19.43
CA ASP A 305 -21.76 -2.50 -20.68
C ASP A 305 -21.30 -1.55 -21.79
N VAL A 306 -20.34 -2.00 -22.61
CA VAL A 306 -19.78 -1.24 -23.73
C VAL A 306 -20.84 -0.90 -24.79
N ARG A 307 -22.07 -1.44 -24.68
CA ARG A 307 -23.22 -1.16 -25.55
C ARG A 307 -24.21 -0.15 -24.97
N ALA A 308 -24.00 0.34 -23.75
CA ALA A 308 -24.85 1.37 -23.17
C ALA A 308 -24.67 2.70 -23.94
N PRO A 309 -25.76 3.46 -24.20
CA PRO A 309 -25.67 4.76 -24.87
C PRO A 309 -24.69 5.69 -24.14
N GLN A 310 -23.85 6.42 -24.88
CA GLN A 310 -22.82 7.31 -24.32
C GLN A 310 -23.37 8.40 -23.37
N SER A 311 -24.67 8.64 -23.39
CA SER A 311 -25.35 9.55 -22.47
C SER A 311 -25.60 8.98 -21.06
N GLN A 312 -25.34 7.69 -20.82
CA GLN A 312 -25.32 7.04 -19.49
C GLN A 312 -23.94 6.52 -19.09
N SER A 313 -22.94 6.57 -19.99
CA SER A 313 -21.56 6.17 -19.72
C SER A 313 -20.75 7.21 -18.94
N ALA A 314 -21.40 8.18 -18.32
CA ALA A 314 -20.75 9.10 -17.41
C ALA A 314 -20.37 8.34 -16.12
N GLU A 315 -19.09 7.95 -16.05
CA GLU A 315 -18.35 7.67 -14.81
C GLU A 315 -18.60 6.34 -14.10
N ILE A 316 -18.80 5.24 -14.83
CA ILE A 316 -18.63 3.90 -14.24
C ILE A 316 -17.13 3.55 -14.27
N PHE A 317 -16.45 3.81 -13.16
CA PHE A 317 -15.04 3.45 -13.01
C PHE A 317 -14.89 2.05 -12.43
N GLN A 318 -14.20 1.16 -13.15
CA GLN A 318 -14.04 -0.21 -12.71
C GLN A 318 -12.89 -0.34 -11.70
N HIS A 319 -13.22 -0.16 -10.42
CA HIS A 319 -12.24 -0.15 -9.32
C HIS A 319 -11.90 -1.52 -8.74
N MET A 320 -12.75 -2.52 -9.01
CA MET A 320 -12.62 -3.85 -8.41
C MET A 320 -11.71 -4.77 -9.21
N PHE A 321 -10.98 -5.62 -8.48
CA PHE A 321 -10.29 -6.76 -9.06
C PHE A 321 -11.25 -7.65 -9.87
N SER A 322 -10.70 -8.45 -10.78
CA SER A 322 -11.46 -9.42 -11.57
C SER A 322 -11.69 -10.72 -10.82
N LYS A 323 -10.65 -11.21 -10.15
CA LYS A 323 -10.63 -12.49 -9.44
C LYS A 323 -9.37 -12.65 -8.61
N TYR A 324 -9.35 -13.66 -7.75
CA TYR A 324 -8.10 -14.21 -7.23
C TYR A 324 -7.43 -15.13 -8.27
N LEU A 325 -6.13 -14.98 -8.45
CA LEU A 325 -5.35 -15.64 -9.48
C LEU A 325 -5.32 -17.16 -9.25
N TYR A 326 -5.83 -17.91 -10.26
CA TYR A 326 -5.94 -19.37 -10.25
C TYR A 326 -6.69 -19.93 -9.02
N ASP A 327 -7.65 -19.17 -8.49
CA ASP A 327 -8.38 -19.53 -7.27
C ASP A 327 -9.88 -19.18 -7.40
N PRO A 328 -10.64 -19.95 -8.20
CA PRO A 328 -12.06 -19.70 -8.44
C PRO A 328 -12.90 -19.87 -7.17
N GLU A 329 -12.55 -20.82 -6.31
CA GLU A 329 -13.23 -21.06 -5.04
C GLU A 329 -13.10 -19.87 -4.08
N ALA A 330 -11.88 -19.36 -3.87
CA ALA A 330 -11.71 -18.16 -3.04
C ALA A 330 -12.37 -16.93 -3.67
N THR A 331 -12.44 -16.86 -5.01
CA THR A 331 -13.12 -15.76 -5.70
C THR A 331 -14.62 -15.81 -5.45
N ALA A 332 -15.25 -16.98 -5.61
CA ALA A 332 -16.67 -17.17 -5.35
C ALA A 332 -17.01 -16.93 -3.87
N ALA A 333 -16.22 -17.50 -2.95
CA ALA A 333 -16.44 -17.37 -1.50
C ALA A 333 -16.27 -15.93 -0.98
N ALA A 334 -15.58 -15.06 -1.73
CA ALA A 334 -15.43 -13.66 -1.36
C ALA A 334 -16.63 -12.79 -1.74
N HIS A 335 -17.61 -13.33 -2.49
CA HIS A 335 -18.81 -12.60 -2.90
C HIS A 335 -20.07 -13.21 -2.25
N ASP A 336 -21.10 -12.38 -2.04
CA ASP A 336 -22.44 -12.86 -1.70
C ASP A 336 -23.22 -13.31 -2.94
N SER A 337 -24.45 -13.81 -2.73
CA SER A 337 -25.34 -14.28 -3.80
C SER A 337 -25.72 -13.19 -4.81
N ASP A 338 -25.65 -11.92 -4.41
CA ASP A 338 -25.98 -10.77 -5.24
C ASP A 338 -24.75 -10.23 -5.98
N GLY A 339 -23.59 -10.85 -5.76
CA GLY A 339 -22.32 -10.49 -6.38
C GLY A 339 -21.58 -9.32 -5.71
N TYR A 340 -21.93 -8.95 -4.47
CA TYR A 340 -21.15 -7.99 -3.70
C TYR A 340 -19.94 -8.67 -3.05
N PHE A 341 -18.78 -8.04 -3.13
CA PHE A 341 -17.59 -8.47 -2.43
C PHE A 341 -17.69 -8.16 -0.94
N ARG A 342 -17.40 -9.18 -0.12
CA ARG A 342 -17.37 -9.11 1.34
C ARG A 342 -16.02 -8.58 1.80
N THR A 343 -15.98 -7.33 2.27
CA THR A 343 -14.72 -6.68 2.65
C THR A 343 -14.11 -7.24 3.95
N GLY A 344 -14.94 -7.83 4.82
CA GLY A 344 -14.58 -8.20 6.19
C GLY A 344 -14.33 -7.00 7.11
N ASP A 345 -14.57 -5.76 6.66
CA ASP A 345 -14.46 -4.54 7.43
C ASP A 345 -15.86 -4.06 7.86
N ILE A 346 -15.97 -3.61 9.11
CA ILE A 346 -17.21 -3.07 9.68
C ILE A 346 -17.16 -1.55 9.63
N ALA A 347 -18.22 -0.95 9.12
CA ALA A 347 -18.41 0.50 9.14
C ALA A 347 -19.75 0.89 9.76
N ARG A 348 -19.85 2.19 10.06
CA ARG A 348 -21.10 2.88 10.27
C ARG A 348 -21.17 4.09 9.33
N LYS A 349 -22.38 4.48 8.96
CA LYS A 349 -22.70 5.63 8.13
C LYS A 349 -23.44 6.67 8.97
N GLU A 350 -23.09 7.93 8.81
CA GLU A 350 -23.81 9.08 9.37
C GLU A 350 -23.97 10.14 8.28
N GLY A 351 -25.19 10.36 7.80
CA GLY A 351 -25.44 11.20 6.63
C GLY A 351 -24.73 10.63 5.40
N LYS A 352 -23.84 11.42 4.79
CA LYS A 352 -23.01 11.02 3.64
C LYS A 352 -21.65 10.41 4.03
N TYR A 353 -21.29 10.45 5.32
CA TYR A 353 -19.96 10.10 5.81
C TYR A 353 -19.89 8.67 6.35
N TYR A 354 -18.76 8.01 6.09
CA TYR A 354 -18.49 6.65 6.55
C TYR A 354 -17.37 6.61 7.59
N PHE A 355 -17.48 5.69 8.55
CA PHE A 355 -16.54 5.53 9.66
C PHE A 355 -16.19 4.05 9.81
N ILE A 356 -14.89 3.72 9.80
CA ILE A 356 -14.43 2.34 9.95
C ILE A 356 -14.34 1.98 11.43
N VAL A 357 -15.15 1.02 11.85
CA VAL A 357 -15.26 0.58 13.25
C VAL A 357 -14.24 -0.53 13.55
N GLY A 358 -13.95 -1.40 12.58
CA GLY A 358 -13.04 -2.52 12.77
C GLY A 358 -13.17 -3.59 11.69
N ARG A 359 -12.80 -4.83 12.03
CA ARG A 359 -12.97 -6.00 11.17
C ARG A 359 -13.95 -6.99 11.77
N ALA A 360 -14.74 -7.64 10.92
CA ALA A 360 -15.64 -8.72 11.31
C ALA A 360 -14.84 -9.91 11.89
N SER A 361 -13.69 -10.22 11.28
CA SER A 361 -12.72 -11.20 11.77
C SER A 361 -11.50 -10.51 12.39
N LEU A 362 -11.19 -10.80 13.66
CA LEU A 362 -10.10 -10.18 14.44
C LEU A 362 -8.69 -10.71 14.11
N ASP A 363 -8.54 -11.56 13.09
CA ASP A 363 -7.31 -12.34 12.85
C ASP A 363 -6.20 -11.59 12.09
N ILE A 364 -6.46 -10.37 11.60
CA ILE A 364 -5.52 -9.64 10.74
C ILE A 364 -4.81 -8.55 11.52
N ILE A 365 -3.48 -8.65 11.62
CA ILE A 365 -2.63 -7.60 12.17
C ILE A 365 -2.11 -6.74 11.01
N LYS A 366 -2.29 -5.42 11.09
CA LYS A 366 -1.62 -4.46 10.21
C LYS A 366 -0.38 -3.92 10.95
N SER A 367 0.82 -4.25 10.48
CA SER A 367 2.08 -3.72 11.00
C SER A 367 2.77 -2.89 9.92
N GLY A 368 3.09 -1.61 10.19
CA GLY A 368 3.78 -0.76 9.21
C GLY A 368 3.00 -0.52 7.90
N GLY A 369 1.69 -0.77 7.86
CA GLY A 369 0.88 -0.77 6.63
C GLY A 369 0.82 -2.12 5.91
N TYR A 370 1.51 -3.15 6.39
CA TYR A 370 1.51 -4.51 5.84
C TYR A 370 0.51 -5.40 6.60
N LYS A 371 -0.24 -6.23 5.87
CA LYS A 371 -1.10 -7.28 6.44
C LYS A 371 -0.21 -8.48 6.85
N ILE A 372 -0.34 -8.99 8.08
CA ILE A 372 0.37 -10.19 8.58
C ILE A 372 -0.66 -11.18 9.14
N SER A 373 -0.52 -12.46 8.78
CA SER A 373 -1.32 -13.59 9.31
C SER A 373 -0.48 -14.44 10.27
N ALA A 374 -1.10 -14.96 11.33
CA ALA A 374 -0.46 -15.86 12.29
C ALA A 374 -0.72 -17.33 11.88
N GLY A 375 0.31 -18.18 11.91
CA GLY A 375 0.21 -19.63 11.67
C GLY A 375 0.70 -20.42 12.87
N ASN A 376 0.13 -21.60 13.11
CA ASN A 376 0.40 -22.48 14.25
C ASN A 376 1.48 -23.52 13.91
N HIS A 377 2.47 -23.69 14.79
CA HIS A 377 3.27 -24.92 14.91
C HIS A 377 3.64 -25.16 16.38
N GLU A 378 3.53 -26.40 16.84
CA GLU A 378 3.91 -26.86 18.18
C GLU A 378 5.33 -27.43 18.15
N HIS A 379 6.30 -26.65 18.63
CA HIS A 379 7.61 -27.12 19.09
C HIS A 379 8.11 -26.14 20.16
N ILE A 380 8.97 -26.60 21.07
CA ILE A 380 9.63 -25.72 22.05
C ILE A 380 10.61 -24.82 21.28
N LEU A 381 10.10 -23.66 20.86
CA LEU A 381 10.78 -22.66 20.05
C LEU A 381 11.46 -21.64 20.97
N THR A 382 12.78 -21.47 20.84
CA THR A 382 13.42 -20.28 21.41
C THR A 382 13.16 -19.06 20.52
N ILE A 383 13.24 -17.85 21.08
CA ILE A 383 13.11 -16.60 20.30
C ILE A 383 14.17 -16.51 19.21
N GLU A 384 15.36 -17.07 19.45
CA GLU A 384 16.47 -17.07 18.49
C GLU A 384 16.22 -18.04 17.32
N ASP A 385 15.69 -19.21 17.61
CA ASP A 385 15.25 -20.17 16.58
C ASP A 385 14.12 -19.60 15.72
N LEU A 386 13.12 -19.00 16.37
CA LEU A 386 12.02 -18.32 15.68
C LEU A 386 12.56 -17.23 14.74
N ARG A 387 13.53 -16.44 15.21
CA ARG A 387 14.13 -15.37 14.39
C ARG A 387 14.91 -15.90 13.20
N ARG A 388 15.73 -16.93 13.40
CA ARG A 388 16.52 -17.55 12.33
C ARG A 388 15.62 -18.14 11.25
N ASP A 389 14.56 -18.85 11.66
CA ASP A 389 13.57 -19.38 10.74
C ASP A 389 12.83 -18.26 9.99
N LEU A 390 12.34 -17.25 10.71
CA LEU A 390 11.59 -16.14 10.11
C LEU A 390 12.44 -15.30 9.14
N ARG A 391 13.73 -15.06 9.40
CA ARG A 391 14.61 -14.28 8.48
C ARG A 391 14.77 -14.93 7.11
N ASN A 392 14.78 -16.26 7.05
CA ASN A 392 14.91 -16.99 5.79
C ASN A 392 13.59 -17.06 5.02
N ARG A 393 12.46 -16.87 5.72
CA ARG A 393 11.10 -17.08 5.19
C ARG A 393 10.30 -15.81 4.96
N LEU A 394 10.66 -14.71 5.61
CA LEU A 394 9.94 -13.45 5.59
C LEU A 394 10.86 -12.28 5.21
N ALA A 395 10.37 -11.41 4.33
CA ALA A 395 10.97 -10.10 4.12
C ALA A 395 11.16 -9.32 5.43
N GLY A 396 12.25 -8.56 5.53
CA GLY A 396 12.66 -7.89 6.76
C GLY A 396 11.59 -6.96 7.39
N TYR A 397 10.73 -6.33 6.58
CA TYR A 397 9.64 -5.47 7.08
C TYR A 397 8.47 -6.25 7.69
N LYS A 398 8.38 -7.56 7.45
CA LYS A 398 7.39 -8.47 8.07
C LYS A 398 7.90 -9.07 9.38
N LEU A 399 9.20 -8.94 9.67
CA LEU A 399 9.77 -9.48 10.90
C LEU A 399 9.25 -8.73 12.13
N PRO A 400 8.75 -9.44 13.16
CA PRO A 400 8.37 -8.80 14.41
C PRO A 400 9.56 -8.07 15.06
N THR A 401 9.36 -6.79 15.40
CA THR A 401 10.38 -5.97 16.08
C THR A 401 10.37 -6.15 17.59
N LEU A 402 9.26 -6.63 18.15
CA LEU A 402 9.10 -7.00 19.56
C LEU A 402 8.66 -8.45 19.62
N LEU A 403 9.34 -9.26 20.42
CA LEU A 403 8.97 -10.65 20.68
C LEU A 403 8.98 -10.88 22.19
N ARG A 404 7.95 -11.57 22.67
CA ARG A 404 7.82 -12.05 24.04
C ARG A 404 7.25 -13.45 23.99
N VAL A 405 7.86 -14.38 24.71
CA VAL A 405 7.28 -15.71 24.97
C VAL A 405 6.32 -15.54 26.14
N ALA A 406 5.08 -15.98 25.97
CA ALA A 406 4.10 -16.01 27.04
C ALA A 406 4.11 -17.42 27.66
N ASP A 407 4.15 -17.49 28.99
CA ASP A 407 4.03 -18.77 29.69
C ASP A 407 2.57 -19.21 29.69
N GLY A 408 2.32 -20.42 29.18
CA GLY A 408 0.97 -21.00 29.07
C GLY A 408 0.14 -20.47 27.90
N GLU A 409 -1.16 -20.80 27.89
CA GLU A 409 -2.05 -20.32 26.84
C GLU A 409 -2.36 -18.82 26.95
N LEU A 410 -2.43 -18.13 25.81
CA LEU A 410 -2.93 -16.76 25.78
C LEU A 410 -4.39 -16.71 26.26
N PRO A 411 -4.76 -15.76 27.14
CA PRO A 411 -6.14 -15.64 27.61
C PRO A 411 -7.13 -15.43 26.45
N LYS A 412 -8.12 -16.31 26.36
CA LYS A 412 -9.17 -16.30 25.33
C LYS A 412 -10.51 -15.91 25.96
N THR A 413 -11.39 -15.29 25.18
CA THR A 413 -12.82 -15.15 25.52
C THR A 413 -13.47 -16.53 25.65
N VAL A 414 -14.67 -16.59 26.24
CA VAL A 414 -15.56 -17.77 26.17
C VAL A 414 -15.80 -18.32 24.75
N THR A 415 -15.64 -17.51 23.70
CA THR A 415 -15.69 -17.95 22.29
C THR A 415 -14.32 -18.33 21.69
N GLY A 416 -13.30 -18.60 22.50
CA GLY A 416 -11.96 -19.02 22.04
C GLY A 416 -11.08 -17.94 21.39
N LYS A 417 -11.51 -16.68 21.35
CA LYS A 417 -10.77 -15.57 20.70
C LYS A 417 -9.80 -14.87 21.65
N VAL A 418 -8.57 -14.62 21.18
CA VAL A 418 -7.55 -13.87 21.92
C VAL A 418 -7.91 -12.38 22.01
N GLN A 419 -7.97 -11.82 23.23
CA GLN A 419 -8.37 -10.43 23.47
C GLN A 419 -7.22 -9.42 23.26
N LYS A 420 -6.83 -9.19 22.00
CA LYS A 420 -5.65 -8.37 21.64
C LYS A 420 -5.62 -6.96 22.26
N LYS A 421 -6.75 -6.27 22.41
CA LYS A 421 -6.81 -4.91 23.00
C LYS A 421 -6.47 -4.88 24.49
N ILE A 422 -6.71 -5.98 25.20
CA ILE A 422 -6.42 -6.14 26.62
C ILE A 422 -5.03 -6.73 26.79
N LEU A 423 -4.71 -7.75 25.98
CA LEU A 423 -3.46 -8.49 26.06
C LEU A 423 -2.27 -7.73 25.48
N GLY A 424 -2.46 -6.94 24.41
CA GLY A 424 -1.39 -6.16 23.79
C GLY A 424 -0.69 -5.24 24.79
N PRO A 425 -1.40 -4.32 25.48
CA PRO A 425 -0.83 -3.48 26.53
C PRO A 425 -0.30 -4.26 27.75
N ARG A 426 -0.85 -5.45 28.04
CA ARG A 426 -0.40 -6.30 29.15
C ARG A 426 0.93 -6.99 28.85
N PHE A 427 1.10 -7.52 27.64
CA PHE A 427 2.33 -8.21 27.21
C PHE A 427 3.41 -7.22 26.75
N PHE A 428 3.01 -6.07 26.23
CA PHE A 428 3.89 -4.98 25.77
C PHE A 428 3.44 -3.64 26.38
N PRO A 429 3.64 -3.43 27.69
CA PRO A 429 3.27 -2.19 28.36
C PRO A 429 4.09 -1.00 27.84
N PHE A 430 3.68 0.22 28.14
CA PHE A 430 4.33 1.44 27.62
C PHE A 430 5.84 1.50 27.90
N ASN A 431 6.29 0.89 29.01
CA ASN A 431 7.68 0.72 29.41
C ASN A 431 8.24 -0.68 29.08
N TYR A 432 7.82 -1.30 27.97
CA TYR A 432 8.21 -2.67 27.60
C TYR A 432 9.72 -2.94 27.61
N GLY A 433 10.57 -1.91 27.42
CA GLY A 433 12.03 -2.03 27.49
C GLY A 433 12.59 -2.35 28.88
N ALA A 434 11.77 -2.27 29.95
CA ALA A 434 12.15 -2.65 31.31
C ALA A 434 11.90 -4.12 31.63
N TYR A 435 11.28 -4.88 30.73
CA TYR A 435 10.88 -6.27 30.94
C TYR A 435 11.87 -7.21 30.23
N ALA A 436 12.60 -8.02 31.00
CA ALA A 436 13.64 -8.92 30.48
C ALA A 436 13.10 -9.96 29.48
N GLU A 437 11.83 -10.30 29.61
CA GLU A 437 11.10 -11.23 28.74
C GLU A 437 10.66 -10.60 27.40
N VAL A 438 10.75 -9.27 27.25
CA VAL A 438 10.48 -8.57 25.99
C VAL A 438 11.79 -8.30 25.29
N GLN A 439 12.05 -9.03 24.21
CA GLN A 439 13.20 -8.74 23.38
C GLN A 439 12.84 -7.72 22.29
N GLN A 440 13.52 -6.57 22.35
CA GLN A 440 13.41 -5.51 21.35
C GLN A 440 14.52 -5.63 20.30
N TRP A 441 14.13 -5.64 19.03
CA TRP A 441 15.07 -5.53 17.93
C TRP A 441 15.13 -4.11 17.42
N ILE A 442 16.31 -3.51 17.52
CA ILE A 442 16.67 -2.23 16.91
C ILE A 442 17.50 -2.59 15.68
N GLN A 443 17.10 -2.15 14.49
CA GLN A 443 17.91 -2.34 13.29
C GLN A 443 19.26 -1.65 13.50
N THR A 444 20.30 -2.44 13.72
CA THR A 444 21.67 -1.97 13.91
C THR A 444 22.22 -1.46 12.58
N ARG A 445 21.84 -0.24 12.18
CA ARG A 445 22.64 0.60 11.29
C ARG A 445 23.40 1.70 12.05
N GLU A 446 23.12 1.86 13.35
CA GLU A 446 23.72 2.93 14.17
C GLU A 446 24.95 2.51 14.99
N VAL A 447 25.41 1.25 14.96
CA VAL A 447 26.59 0.82 15.76
C VAL A 447 27.88 0.68 14.93
N ALA A 448 27.83 0.92 13.61
CA ALA A 448 29.03 0.99 12.77
C ALA A 448 29.64 2.40 12.66
N LYS A 449 29.22 3.34 13.51
CA LYS A 449 29.82 4.67 13.68
C LYS A 449 29.75 5.10 15.15
N LEU A 450 30.57 4.45 15.98
CA LEU A 450 31.14 5.04 17.19
C LEU A 450 32.65 4.99 17.05
#